data_AF-A0A7C8MI70-F1
#
_entry.id   AF-A0A7C8MI70-F1
#
_cell.length_a   1.000
_cell.length_b   1.000
_cell.length_c   1.000
_cell.angle_alpha   90.00
_cell.angle_beta   90.00
_cell.angle_gamma   90.00
#
_symmetry.space_group_name_H-M   'P 1'
#
loop_
_entity.id
_entity.type
_entity.pdbx_description
1 polymer ?
#
loop_
_entity_poly.entity_id
_entity_poly.type
_entity_poly.pdbx_seq_one_letter_code
_entity_poly.pdbx_strand_id
1 'polypeptide(L)'
;MQTSATPTPSAHKHTPRRRPHAMELPTPITFAANASWTCTTCGVPHRFTNTSFARPLGRLKCPLCSAVANFNLPLTNTNLAILDGNQYSVSVPPGSRDKPLTVFGWVCCSCGRSHQRIPHAIERPATPPPRFRDRILKAYHKTIHGGDFEYDSVTSIHDYGSSLPERKGFRVAFDRPCSCEHATCELCYRFKVVGEGEWIAATGAVGVFPSNRT
;
A
#
# COMPACT_ATOMS: atom_id res chain seq x y z
N MET A 1 41.28 -45.31 42.08
CA MET A 1 40.09 -45.40 41.20
C MET A 1 39.45 -44.03 41.15
N GLN A 2 39.69 -43.25 40.09
CA GLN A 2 39.11 -41.92 39.88
C GLN A 2 37.97 -42.06 38.87
N THR A 3 36.73 -41.83 39.31
CA THR A 3 35.55 -41.85 38.45
C THR A 3 35.31 -40.45 37.90
N SER A 4 35.58 -40.29 36.60
CA SER A 4 35.29 -39.08 35.83
C SER A 4 33.79 -38.94 35.61
N ALA A 5 33.17 -37.91 36.18
CA ALA A 5 31.77 -37.60 35.95
C ALA A 5 31.60 -36.88 34.61
N THR A 6 30.78 -37.45 33.73
CA THR A 6 30.41 -36.88 32.43
C THR A 6 29.44 -35.71 32.63
N PRO A 7 29.70 -34.51 32.09
CA PRO A 7 28.79 -33.38 32.22
C PRO A 7 27.53 -33.60 31.36
N THR A 8 26.38 -33.51 32.01
CA THR A 8 25.06 -33.63 31.39
C THR A 8 24.81 -32.44 30.44
N PRO A 9 24.35 -32.67 29.20
CA PRO A 9 24.07 -31.60 28.25
C PRO A 9 22.90 -30.74 28.76
N SER A 10 23.20 -29.46 29.01
CA SER A 10 22.22 -28.48 29.47
C SER A 10 21.23 -28.16 28.34
N ALA A 11 19.96 -28.52 28.55
CA ALA A 11 18.87 -28.24 27.63
C ALA A 11 18.66 -26.72 27.53
N HIS A 12 19.16 -26.11 26.46
CA HIS A 12 18.89 -24.70 26.14
C HIS A 12 17.39 -24.52 25.90
N LYS A 13 16.69 -23.95 26.89
CA LYS A 13 15.32 -23.47 26.74
C LYS A 13 15.31 -22.37 25.68
N HIS A 14 14.88 -22.72 24.46
CA HIS A 14 14.57 -21.76 23.43
C HIS A 14 13.44 -20.85 23.93
N THR A 15 13.80 -19.64 24.37
CA THR A 15 12.82 -18.58 24.60
C THR A 15 12.26 -18.16 23.25
N PRO A 16 10.93 -18.15 23.05
CA PRO A 16 10.34 -17.71 21.80
C PRO A 16 10.73 -16.25 21.55
N ARG A 17 11.40 -16.00 20.42
CA ARG A 17 11.77 -14.65 19.99
C ARG A 17 10.50 -13.81 19.86
N ARG A 18 10.31 -12.84 20.76
CA ARG A 18 9.29 -11.80 20.62
C ARG A 18 9.53 -11.08 19.29
N ARG A 19 8.48 -10.99 18.47
CA ARG A 19 8.53 -10.14 17.27
C ARG A 19 8.66 -8.68 17.72
N PRO A 20 9.61 -7.91 17.16
CA PRO A 20 9.77 -6.50 17.51
C PRO A 20 8.48 -5.73 17.22
N HIS A 21 8.16 -4.76 18.07
CA HIS A 21 6.97 -3.95 17.91
C HIS A 21 7.13 -3.03 16.69
N ALA A 22 6.06 -2.70 15.96
CA ALA A 22 6.14 -1.88 14.73
C ALA A 22 6.75 -0.47 14.94
N MET A 23 6.87 0.00 16.19
CA MET A 23 7.55 1.27 16.50
C MET A 23 9.07 1.13 16.61
N GLU A 24 9.59 -0.08 16.80
CA GLU A 24 11.03 -0.39 16.89
C GLU A 24 11.62 -0.65 15.51
N LEU A 25 10.77 -0.93 14.51
CA LEU A 25 11.20 -1.11 13.14
C LEU A 25 11.54 0.25 12.50
N PRO A 26 12.61 0.32 11.69
CA PRO A 26 13.00 1.54 10.99
C PRO A 26 11.90 1.98 10.02
N THR A 27 11.90 3.28 9.69
CA THR A 27 11.01 3.81 8.66
C THR A 27 11.25 3.12 7.32
N PRO A 28 10.20 2.79 6.55
CA PRO A 28 10.34 2.20 5.22
C PRO A 28 10.73 3.25 4.16
N ILE A 29 10.88 4.52 4.53
CA ILE A 29 11.22 5.62 3.62
C ILE A 29 12.69 5.97 3.81
N THR A 30 13.44 5.97 2.72
CA THR A 30 14.82 6.48 2.70
C THR A 30 14.79 7.98 2.45
N PHE A 31 15.36 8.75 3.38
CA PHE A 31 15.49 10.20 3.26
C PHE A 31 16.90 10.58 2.81
N ALA A 32 17.02 11.62 1.98
CA ALA A 32 18.28 12.31 1.78
C ALA A 32 18.76 12.94 3.11
N ALA A 33 20.07 13.08 3.31
CA ALA A 33 20.63 13.63 4.55
C ALA A 33 20.14 15.07 4.86
N ASN A 34 19.77 15.82 3.82
CA ASN A 34 19.22 17.18 3.88
C ASN A 34 17.70 17.23 3.66
N ALA A 35 17.00 16.10 3.78
CA ALA A 35 15.55 16.04 3.71
C ALA A 35 14.94 16.78 4.91
N SER A 36 13.99 17.67 4.62
CA SER A 36 13.32 18.47 5.64
C SER A 36 11.89 18.82 5.23
N TRP A 37 11.11 19.27 6.21
CA TRP A 37 9.81 19.87 6.01
C TRP A 37 9.82 21.30 6.57
N THR A 38 9.08 22.21 5.95
CA THR A 38 9.03 23.61 6.38
C THR A 38 7.75 23.88 7.13
N CYS A 39 7.84 24.52 8.30
CA CYS A 39 6.65 24.94 9.02
C CYS A 39 5.90 26.01 8.22
N THR A 40 4.63 25.75 7.89
CA THR A 40 3.79 26.69 7.11
C THR A 40 3.47 27.99 7.86
N THR A 41 3.62 28.01 9.19
CA THR A 41 3.34 29.20 10.02
C THR A 41 4.57 30.08 10.20
N CYS A 42 5.72 29.51 10.59
CA CYS A 42 6.93 30.30 10.88
C CYS A 42 8.01 30.22 9.80
N GLY A 43 7.83 29.42 8.75
CA GLY A 43 8.77 29.28 7.64
C GLY A 43 10.08 28.54 7.99
N VAL A 44 10.24 28.05 9.22
CA VAL A 44 11.47 27.38 9.64
C VAL A 44 11.50 25.92 9.15
N PRO A 45 12.60 25.47 8.53
CA PRO A 45 12.77 24.07 8.14
C PRO A 45 13.11 23.18 9.34
N HIS A 46 12.56 21.98 9.35
CA HIS A 46 12.76 20.97 10.39
C HIS A 46 13.10 19.62 9.76
N ARG A 47 13.97 18.86 10.44
CA ARG A 47 14.27 17.47 10.06
C ARG A 47 13.13 16.55 10.45
N PHE A 48 13.01 15.43 9.74
CA PHE A 48 12.16 14.32 10.18
C PHE A 48 12.78 13.67 11.42
N THR A 49 12.02 13.57 12.51
CA THR A 49 12.46 12.98 13.78
C THR A 49 11.43 11.97 14.27
N ASN A 50 11.85 11.02 15.12
CA ASN A 50 10.98 9.95 15.65
C ASN A 50 10.28 9.13 14.56
N THR A 51 10.97 8.90 13.44
CA THR A 51 10.47 8.08 12.32
C THR A 51 10.57 6.60 12.65
N SER A 52 9.56 5.83 12.26
CA SER A 52 9.54 4.37 12.41
C SER A 52 8.66 3.75 11.34
N PHE A 53 8.56 2.42 11.30
CA PHE A 53 7.65 1.75 10.36
C PHE A 53 6.21 2.24 10.53
N ALA A 54 5.70 2.26 11.76
CA ALA A 54 4.36 2.78 12.03
C ALA A 54 4.20 4.29 11.75
N ARG A 55 5.29 5.06 11.76
CA ARG A 55 5.32 6.53 11.64
C ARG A 55 6.37 6.98 10.62
N PRO A 56 6.13 6.83 9.31
CA PRO A 56 7.19 6.98 8.32
C PRO A 56 7.82 8.38 8.27
N LEU A 57 7.05 9.43 8.57
CA LEU A 57 7.52 10.83 8.68
C LEU A 57 7.66 11.31 10.15
N GLY A 58 7.49 10.41 11.12
CA GLY A 58 7.54 10.74 12.53
C GLY A 58 6.42 11.67 12.98
N ARG A 59 6.78 12.77 13.66
CA ARG A 59 5.83 13.81 14.13
C ARG A 59 6.16 15.18 13.52
N LEU A 60 5.25 15.72 12.73
CA LEU A 60 5.37 17.01 12.06
C LEU A 60 4.59 18.10 12.83
N LYS A 61 5.09 18.41 14.02
CA LYS A 61 4.65 19.54 14.84
C LYS A 61 5.84 20.46 15.06
N CYS A 62 5.69 21.74 14.73
CA CYS A 62 6.77 22.72 14.82
C CYS A 62 7.14 22.90 16.30
N PRO A 63 8.41 22.70 16.69
CA PRO A 63 8.83 22.90 18.08
C PRO A 63 8.82 24.37 18.50
N LEU A 64 8.84 25.32 17.55
CA LEU A 64 8.92 26.75 17.83
C LEU A 64 7.53 27.38 18.05
N CYS A 65 6.59 27.17 17.12
CA CYS A 65 5.26 27.78 17.18
C CYS A 65 4.13 26.78 17.45
N SER A 66 4.44 25.50 17.69
CA SER A 66 3.47 24.42 17.90
C SER A 66 2.50 24.14 16.73
N ALA A 67 2.63 24.83 15.60
CA ALA A 67 1.83 24.57 14.40
C ALA A 67 2.03 23.12 13.91
N VAL A 68 0.96 22.52 13.43
CA VAL A 68 0.94 21.15 12.91
C VAL A 68 0.93 21.19 11.39
N ALA A 69 1.69 20.31 10.74
CA ALA A 69 1.69 20.19 9.29
C ALA A 69 0.28 19.85 8.76
N ASN A 70 -0.07 20.42 7.61
CA ASN A 70 -1.30 20.17 6.88
C ASN A 70 -0.99 19.76 5.42
N PHE A 71 -2.01 19.66 4.57
CA PHE A 71 -1.85 19.24 3.17
C PHE A 71 -0.91 20.14 2.34
N ASN A 72 -0.70 21.40 2.72
CA ASN A 72 0.21 22.35 2.06
C ASN A 72 1.67 22.25 2.57
N LEU A 73 2.04 21.13 3.19
CA LEU A 73 3.37 20.91 3.76
C LEU A 73 4.48 21.01 2.71
N PRO A 74 5.35 22.03 2.76
CA PRO A 74 6.49 22.12 1.86
C PRO A 74 7.56 21.11 2.29
N LEU A 75 7.94 20.23 1.37
CA LEU A 75 8.98 19.23 1.58
C LEU A 75 10.18 19.53 0.69
N THR A 76 11.37 19.36 1.24
CA THR A 76 12.63 19.58 0.52
C THR A 76 13.43 18.29 0.48
N ASN A 77 13.96 17.94 -0.70
CA ASN A 77 14.78 16.74 -0.94
C ASN A 77 14.09 15.43 -0.53
N THR A 78 12.81 15.26 -0.92
CA THR A 78 12.06 14.02 -0.68
C THR A 78 11.49 13.50 -2.00
N ASN A 79 11.29 12.18 -2.10
CA ASN A 79 10.62 11.51 -3.22
C ASN A 79 9.13 11.23 -2.92
N LEU A 80 8.54 12.00 -2.02
CA LEU A 80 7.15 11.84 -1.60
C LEU A 80 6.22 12.48 -2.63
N ALA A 81 5.22 11.73 -3.08
CA ALA A 81 4.14 12.27 -3.90
C ALA A 81 2.88 12.45 -3.06
N ILE A 82 2.22 13.61 -3.19
CA ILE A 82 0.98 13.93 -2.50
C ILE A 82 -0.18 13.12 -3.08
N LEU A 83 -1.15 12.79 -2.24
CA LEU A 83 -2.34 12.01 -2.58
C LEU A 83 -3.61 12.81 -2.23
N ASP A 84 -4.45 13.07 -3.23
CA ASP A 84 -5.69 13.88 -3.04
C ASP A 84 -6.92 13.03 -2.67
N GLY A 85 -6.84 11.71 -2.81
CA GLY A 85 -7.92 10.77 -2.57
C GLY A 85 -7.81 9.99 -1.25
N ASN A 86 -8.89 9.30 -0.90
CA ASN A 86 -8.93 8.43 0.29
C ASN A 86 -8.71 6.96 -0.02
N GLN A 87 -8.76 6.56 -1.29
CA GLN A 87 -8.64 5.17 -1.72
C GLN A 87 -7.81 5.04 -2.98
N TYR A 88 -6.96 4.03 -2.99
CA TYR A 88 -6.03 3.74 -4.08
C TYR A 88 -5.95 2.25 -4.33
N SER A 89 -5.71 1.89 -5.59
CA SER A 89 -5.29 0.56 -5.99
C SER A 89 -3.83 0.56 -6.42
N VAL A 90 -3.16 -0.55 -6.11
CA VAL A 90 -1.76 -0.81 -6.49
C VAL A 90 -1.71 -2.10 -7.27
N SER A 91 -1.03 -2.08 -8.42
CA SER A 91 -0.81 -3.24 -9.27
C SER A 91 0.67 -3.58 -9.29
N VAL A 92 1.00 -4.73 -8.70
CA VAL A 92 2.35 -5.25 -8.54
C VAL A 92 2.70 -6.13 -9.75
N PRO A 93 3.90 -5.97 -10.35
CA PRO A 93 4.28 -6.72 -11.55
C PRO A 93 4.34 -8.23 -11.28
N PRO A 94 4.12 -9.07 -12.29
CA PRO A 94 4.25 -10.52 -12.16
C PRO A 94 5.66 -10.94 -11.71
N GLY A 95 5.75 -12.07 -11.01
CA GLY A 95 7.02 -12.63 -10.52
C GLY A 95 7.70 -11.82 -9.41
N SER A 96 7.18 -10.65 -9.07
CA SER A 96 7.68 -9.85 -7.95
C SER A 96 7.10 -10.32 -6.60
N ARG A 97 7.49 -9.64 -5.52
CA ARG A 97 7.12 -9.99 -4.14
C ARG A 97 5.60 -10.03 -3.95
N ASP A 98 5.12 -10.85 -3.01
CA ASP A 98 3.70 -10.95 -2.65
C ASP A 98 3.09 -9.69 -2.03
N LYS A 99 3.89 -8.63 -1.83
CA LYS A 99 3.45 -7.39 -1.18
C LYS A 99 3.99 -6.19 -1.92
N PRO A 100 3.19 -5.10 -2.03
CA PRO A 100 3.68 -3.86 -2.59
C PRO A 100 4.85 -3.29 -1.80
N LEU A 101 5.82 -2.74 -2.52
CA LEU A 101 6.91 -1.92 -2.02
C LEU A 101 6.47 -0.47 -1.78
N THR A 102 5.44 0.00 -2.50
CA THR A 102 4.91 1.36 -2.32
C THR A 102 4.47 1.58 -0.88
N VAL A 103 5.02 2.63 -0.27
CA VAL A 103 4.62 3.08 1.06
C VAL A 103 3.48 4.08 0.92
N PHE A 104 2.36 3.83 1.59
CA PHE A 104 1.27 4.79 1.73
C PHE A 104 1.27 5.31 3.16
N GLY A 105 1.04 6.62 3.32
CA GLY A 105 0.92 7.19 4.65
C GLY A 105 0.20 8.52 4.67
N TRP A 106 -0.11 8.98 5.87
CA TRP A 106 -0.69 10.29 6.08
C TRP A 106 -0.20 10.91 7.38
N VAL A 107 -0.28 12.23 7.47
CA VAL A 107 0.03 13.02 8.67
C VAL A 107 -1.25 13.66 9.17
N CYS A 108 -1.57 13.40 10.43
CA CYS A 108 -2.74 13.95 11.08
C CYS A 108 -2.58 15.46 11.30
N CYS A 109 -3.48 16.26 10.71
CA CYS A 109 -3.43 17.73 10.83
C CYS A 109 -3.79 18.24 12.24
N SER A 110 -4.32 17.39 13.13
CA SER A 110 -4.61 17.74 14.53
C SER A 110 -3.38 17.58 15.44
N CYS A 111 -2.65 16.47 15.34
CA CYS A 111 -1.55 16.17 16.28
C CYS A 111 -0.14 16.04 15.66
N GLY A 112 -0.06 16.06 14.33
CA GLY A 112 1.17 15.95 13.53
C GLY A 112 1.74 14.55 13.44
N ARG A 113 1.09 13.52 14.00
CA ARG A 113 1.58 12.14 13.92
C ARG A 113 1.38 11.61 12.51
N SER A 114 2.43 11.00 11.95
CA SER A 114 2.34 10.25 10.71
C SER A 114 1.92 8.80 10.94
N HIS A 115 1.27 8.20 9.95
CA HIS A 115 0.73 6.86 10.00
C HIS A 115 0.96 6.15 8.66
N GLN A 116 1.49 4.93 8.70
CA GLN A 116 1.55 4.07 7.51
C GLN A 116 0.20 3.38 7.26
N ARG A 117 -0.16 3.24 5.98
CA ARG A 117 -1.23 2.35 5.51
C ARG A 117 -0.62 1.19 4.74
N ILE A 118 -1.01 -0.01 5.15
CA ILE A 118 -0.56 -1.25 4.53
C ILE A 118 -1.60 -1.64 3.48
N PRO A 119 -1.22 -1.81 2.21
CA PRO A 119 -2.13 -2.31 1.18
C PRO A 119 -2.65 -3.71 1.51
N HIS A 120 -3.92 -3.94 1.22
CA HIS A 120 -4.58 -5.24 1.35
C HIS A 120 -4.80 -5.85 -0.03
N ALA A 121 -4.55 -7.16 -0.18
CA ALA A 121 -4.81 -7.83 -1.46
C ALA A 121 -6.29 -7.71 -1.85
N ILE A 122 -6.54 -7.48 -3.14
CA ILE A 122 -7.89 -7.55 -3.68
C ILE A 122 -8.16 -9.04 -3.93
N GLU A 123 -9.07 -9.60 -3.14
CA GLU A 123 -9.58 -10.95 -3.40
C GLU A 123 -10.28 -10.92 -4.76
N ARG A 124 -9.76 -11.70 -5.72
CA ARG A 124 -10.50 -11.90 -6.94
C ARG A 124 -11.70 -12.74 -6.59
N PRO A 125 -12.93 -12.33 -6.97
CA PRO A 125 -14.04 -13.25 -6.91
C PRO A 125 -13.63 -14.49 -7.70
N ALA A 126 -13.76 -15.67 -7.10
CA ALA A 126 -13.47 -16.91 -7.80
C ALA A 126 -14.25 -16.88 -9.10
N THR A 127 -13.56 -17.02 -10.23
CA THR A 127 -14.23 -17.11 -11.53
C THR A 127 -15.24 -18.23 -11.41
N PRO A 128 -16.56 -17.95 -11.48
CA PRO A 128 -17.54 -19.00 -11.29
C PRO A 128 -17.23 -20.09 -12.32
N PRO A 129 -17.25 -21.37 -11.93
CA PRO A 129 -17.01 -22.43 -12.88
C PRO A 129 -18.01 -22.27 -14.03
N PRO A 130 -17.57 -22.45 -15.30
CA PRO A 130 -18.44 -22.26 -16.45
C PRO A 130 -19.72 -23.07 -16.24
N ARG A 131 -20.89 -22.43 -16.42
CA ARG A 131 -22.17 -23.10 -16.14
C ARG A 131 -22.30 -24.30 -17.06
N PHE A 132 -22.90 -25.38 -16.58
CA PHE A 132 -23.12 -26.59 -17.38
C PHE A 132 -23.87 -26.29 -18.69
N ARG A 133 -24.78 -25.31 -18.68
CA ARG A 133 -25.48 -24.81 -19.87
C ARG A 133 -24.53 -24.21 -20.92
N ASP A 134 -23.49 -23.51 -20.52
CA ASP A 134 -22.49 -22.94 -21.45
C ASP A 134 -21.64 -24.05 -22.09
N ARG A 135 -21.39 -25.14 -21.34
CA ARG A 135 -20.73 -26.35 -21.87
C ARG A 135 -21.63 -27.08 -22.86
N ILE A 136 -22.92 -27.22 -22.55
CA ILE A 136 -23.89 -27.84 -23.48
C ILE A 136 -24.05 -26.99 -24.74
N LEU A 137 -24.20 -25.67 -24.63
CA LEU A 137 -24.32 -24.80 -25.80
C LEU A 137 -23.06 -24.86 -26.67
N LYS A 138 -21.86 -24.82 -26.08
CA LYS A 138 -20.61 -25.03 -26.84
C LYS A 138 -20.57 -26.40 -27.53
N ALA A 139 -20.97 -27.47 -26.86
CA ALA A 139 -21.01 -28.81 -27.46
C ALA A 139 -22.07 -28.92 -28.58
N TYR A 140 -23.25 -28.33 -28.37
CA TYR A 140 -24.37 -28.34 -29.32
C TYR A 140 -24.04 -27.56 -30.59
N HIS A 141 -23.46 -26.36 -30.46
CA HIS A 141 -22.96 -25.58 -31.60
C HIS A 141 -21.88 -26.35 -32.38
N LYS A 142 -21.00 -27.08 -31.68
CA LYS A 142 -19.99 -27.95 -32.31
C LYS A 142 -20.60 -29.12 -33.08
N THR A 143 -21.73 -29.66 -32.62
CA THR A 143 -22.40 -30.80 -33.29
C THR A 143 -23.30 -30.37 -34.45
N ILE A 144 -23.89 -29.17 -34.42
CA ILE A 144 -24.82 -28.71 -35.48
C ILE A 144 -24.07 -28.17 -36.69
N HIS A 145 -22.95 -27.47 -36.50
CA HIS A 145 -22.14 -26.97 -37.61
C HIS A 145 -21.10 -28.00 -38.07
N GLY A 146 -21.52 -29.27 -38.20
CA GLY A 146 -20.69 -30.44 -38.49
C GLY A 146 -20.01 -30.46 -39.87
N GLY A 147 -19.17 -29.48 -40.16
CA GLY A 147 -18.33 -29.46 -41.35
C GLY A 147 -17.64 -28.12 -41.51
N ASP A 148 -16.31 -28.14 -41.45
CA ASP A 148 -15.34 -27.28 -42.16
C ASP A 148 -15.69 -25.81 -42.39
N PHE A 149 -16.42 -25.18 -41.47
CA PHE A 149 -16.33 -23.75 -41.31
C PHE A 149 -15.00 -23.48 -40.61
N GLU A 150 -13.96 -23.28 -41.43
CA GLU A 150 -12.99 -22.23 -41.18
C GLU A 150 -13.81 -20.95 -40.98
N TYR A 151 -14.33 -20.79 -39.76
CA TYR A 151 -14.64 -19.50 -39.23
C TYR A 151 -13.28 -18.84 -39.28
N ASP A 152 -13.04 -18.05 -40.34
CA ASP A 152 -12.02 -17.03 -40.37
C ASP A 152 -12.19 -16.37 -39.04
N SER A 153 -11.33 -16.80 -38.12
CA SER A 153 -11.50 -16.46 -36.75
C SER A 153 -11.26 -14.98 -36.85
N VAL A 154 -12.34 -14.20 -36.71
CA VAL A 154 -12.29 -13.17 -35.73
C VAL A 154 -11.87 -13.92 -34.47
N THR A 155 -10.55 -14.15 -34.38
CA THR A 155 -9.77 -14.30 -33.19
C THR A 155 -10.35 -13.16 -32.41
N SER A 156 -11.33 -13.51 -31.58
CA SER A 156 -11.60 -12.78 -30.39
C SER A 156 -10.21 -12.43 -29.92
N ILE A 157 -9.87 -11.15 -29.96
CA ILE A 157 -8.53 -10.66 -29.63
C ILE A 157 -8.11 -11.18 -28.23
N HIS A 158 -9.06 -11.75 -27.48
CA HIS A 158 -8.92 -12.49 -26.24
C HIS A 158 -8.38 -13.93 -26.29
N ASP A 159 -8.32 -14.63 -27.42
CA ASP A 159 -7.81 -16.02 -27.50
C ASP A 159 -6.36 -16.12 -27.99
N TYR A 160 -5.71 -14.98 -28.29
CA TYR A 160 -4.25 -14.91 -28.41
C TYR A 160 -3.63 -15.00 -27.02
N GLY A 161 -3.55 -16.22 -26.49
CA GLY A 161 -2.33 -16.84 -25.94
C GLY A 161 -1.34 -15.99 -25.14
N SER A 162 -1.81 -14.93 -24.50
CA SER A 162 -1.02 -14.07 -23.66
C SER A 162 -1.35 -14.47 -22.24
N SER A 163 -0.85 -15.64 -21.83
CA SER A 163 -0.60 -15.95 -20.42
C SER A 163 0.51 -15.02 -19.89
N LEU A 164 0.43 -13.73 -20.21
CA LEU A 164 1.25 -12.71 -19.60
C LEU A 164 0.94 -12.81 -18.12
N PRO A 165 1.97 -13.05 -17.30
CA PRO A 165 1.72 -13.37 -15.92
C PRO A 165 0.99 -12.20 -15.26
N GLU A 166 -0.12 -12.53 -14.61
CA GLU A 166 -1.10 -11.54 -14.22
C GLU A 166 -0.60 -10.68 -13.06
N ARG A 167 -0.77 -9.36 -13.15
CA ARG A 167 -0.40 -8.45 -12.08
C ARG A 167 -1.31 -8.67 -10.87
N LYS A 168 -0.75 -8.64 -9.65
CA LYS A 168 -1.50 -8.74 -8.40
C LYS A 168 -2.03 -7.37 -8.00
N GLY A 169 -3.32 -7.30 -7.67
CA GLY A 169 -3.99 -6.07 -7.25
C GLY A 169 -4.07 -5.94 -5.72
N PHE A 170 -3.84 -4.74 -5.21
CA PHE A 170 -3.99 -4.37 -3.82
C PHE A 170 -4.82 -3.09 -3.70
N ARG A 171 -5.51 -2.92 -2.57
CA ARG A 171 -6.27 -1.73 -2.21
C ARG A 171 -5.71 -1.09 -0.95
N VAL A 172 -5.75 0.23 -0.90
CA VAL A 172 -5.36 1.05 0.25
C VAL A 172 -6.49 2.03 0.52
N ALA A 173 -6.88 2.15 1.80
CA ALA A 173 -7.85 3.15 2.25
C ALA A 173 -7.28 3.96 3.42
N PHE A 174 -7.59 5.25 3.45
CA PHE A 174 -7.22 6.18 4.52
C PHE A 174 -8.36 6.35 5.55
N ASP A 175 -9.00 5.26 5.95
CA ASP A 175 -10.20 5.23 6.79
C ASP A 175 -9.91 5.19 8.30
N ARG A 176 -8.81 4.59 8.74
CA ARG A 176 -8.58 4.42 10.19
C ARG A 176 -8.25 5.76 10.88
N PRO A 177 -8.86 6.08 12.03
CA PRO A 177 -8.54 7.30 12.74
C PRO A 177 -7.11 7.31 13.30
N CYS A 178 -6.62 8.51 13.58
CA CYS A 178 -5.41 8.72 14.37
C CYS A 178 -5.63 8.27 15.83
N SER A 179 -4.54 8.08 16.58
CA SER A 179 -4.58 7.88 18.04
C SER A 179 -5.15 9.07 18.83
N CYS A 180 -5.29 10.24 18.20
CA CYS A 180 -6.00 11.40 18.76
C CYS A 180 -7.47 11.45 18.30
N GLU A 181 -7.99 10.31 17.82
CA GLU A 181 -9.37 10.12 17.34
C GLU A 181 -9.74 10.91 16.07
N HIS A 182 -8.83 11.74 15.57
CA HIS A 182 -9.02 12.47 14.31
C HIS A 182 -9.12 11.50 13.13
N ALA A 183 -10.28 11.47 12.47
CA ALA A 183 -10.48 10.81 11.18
C ALA A 183 -9.71 11.53 10.07
N THR A 184 -9.17 10.81 9.09
CA THR A 184 -8.43 11.44 7.99
C THR A 184 -9.33 12.40 7.22
N CYS A 185 -8.96 13.68 7.19
CA CYS A 185 -9.70 14.73 6.48
C CYS A 185 -8.88 15.36 5.34
N GLU A 186 -9.45 16.28 4.58
CA GLU A 186 -8.78 16.96 3.46
C GLU A 186 -7.52 17.74 3.87
N LEU A 187 -7.46 18.23 5.12
CA LEU A 187 -6.29 18.93 5.65
C LEU A 187 -5.13 18.01 6.04
N CYS A 188 -5.37 16.70 6.15
CA CYS A 188 -4.33 15.73 6.45
C CYS A 188 -3.40 15.54 5.25
N TYR A 189 -2.09 15.60 5.47
CA TYR A 189 -1.11 15.39 4.42
C TYR A 189 -1.00 13.90 4.09
N ARG A 190 -1.65 13.46 3.01
CA ARG A 190 -1.55 12.08 2.50
C ARG A 190 -0.44 11.99 1.46
N PHE A 191 0.31 10.90 1.48
CA PHE A 191 1.46 10.73 0.60
C PHE A 191 1.68 9.27 0.20
N LYS A 192 2.46 9.09 -0.87
CA LYS A 192 3.07 7.82 -1.25
C LYS A 192 4.57 7.97 -1.56
N VAL A 193 5.30 6.86 -1.41
CA VAL A 193 6.62 6.65 -2.01
C VAL A 193 6.49 5.47 -2.96
N VAL A 194 6.66 5.72 -4.26
CA VAL A 194 6.40 4.72 -5.31
C VAL A 194 7.45 3.62 -5.28
N GLY A 195 6.99 2.37 -5.22
CA GLY A 195 7.83 1.19 -5.43
C GLY A 195 8.16 0.99 -6.90
N GLU A 196 9.36 0.49 -7.19
CA GLU A 196 9.82 0.24 -8.56
C GLU A 196 8.89 -0.74 -9.30
N GLY A 197 8.46 -0.37 -10.52
CA GLY A 197 7.60 -1.19 -11.37
C GLY A 197 6.12 -1.28 -10.96
N GLU A 198 5.73 -0.66 -9.83
CA GLU A 198 4.35 -0.68 -9.34
C GLU A 198 3.50 0.39 -10.00
N TRP A 199 2.26 0.04 -10.35
CA TRP A 199 1.28 1.00 -10.86
C TRP A 199 0.29 1.37 -9.77
N ILE A 200 -0.05 2.65 -9.68
CA ILE A 200 -0.93 3.18 -8.64
C ILE A 200 -2.02 4.00 -9.30
N ALA A 201 -3.27 3.68 -9.00
CA ALA A 201 -4.45 4.40 -9.46
C ALA A 201 -5.30 4.85 -8.27
N ALA A 202 -5.84 6.06 -8.33
CA ALA A 202 -6.89 6.48 -7.39
C ALA A 202 -8.16 5.68 -7.70
N THR A 203 -8.82 5.16 -6.68
CA THR A 203 -10.09 4.45 -6.82
C THR A 203 -11.18 5.22 -6.10
N GLY A 204 -12.26 5.59 -6.78
CA GLY A 204 -13.40 6.26 -6.14
C GLY A 204 -13.53 7.77 -6.36
N ALA A 205 -13.06 8.30 -7.50
CA ALA A 205 -13.55 9.59 -8.00
C ALA A 205 -14.76 9.34 -8.93
N VAL A 206 -15.90 8.96 -8.36
CA VAL A 206 -17.19 9.12 -9.05
C VAL A 206 -18.04 10.06 -8.19
N GLY A 207 -17.87 11.36 -8.46
CA GLY A 207 -18.90 12.39 -8.25
C GLY A 207 -19.33 12.71 -6.83
N VAL A 208 -18.55 13.52 -6.12
CA VAL A 208 -19.12 14.64 -5.34
C VAL A 208 -18.18 15.82 -5.49
N PHE A 209 -18.48 16.72 -6.45
CA PHE A 209 -17.91 18.06 -6.43
C PHE A 209 -18.37 18.75 -5.13
N PRO A 210 -17.47 19.35 -4.34
CA PRO A 210 -17.92 20.20 -3.24
C PRO A 210 -18.68 21.38 -3.85
N SER A 211 -19.98 21.46 -3.56
CA SER A 211 -20.78 22.65 -3.80
C SER A 211 -20.12 23.82 -3.07
N ASN A 212 -19.74 24.85 -3.84
CA ASN A 212 -19.21 26.10 -3.31
C ASN A 212 -20.14 26.62 -2.21
N ARG A 213 -19.68 26.60 -0.96
CA ARG A 213 -20.18 27.52 0.07
C ARG A 213 -19.23 28.71 0.10
N THR A 214 -19.68 29.77 -0.56
CA THR A 214 -19.31 31.16 -0.32
C THR A 214 -19.60 31.56 1.11
#